data_AF-A0A158KTM6-F1
#
_entry.id   AF-A0A158KTM6-F1
#
_cell.length_a   1.000
_cell.length_b   1.000
_cell.length_c   1.000
_cell.angle_alpha   90.00
_cell.angle_beta   90.00
_cell.angle_gamma   90.00
#
_symmetry.space_group_name_H-M   'P 1'
#
loop_
_entity.id
_entity.type
_entity.pdbx_description
1 polymer ?
#
loop_
_entity_poly.entity_id
_entity_poly.type
_entity_poly.pdbx_seq_one_letter_code
_entity_poly.pdbx_strand_id
1 'polypeptide(L)'
;MTPLRRRMIEDMRVRSLAANTQRAYLQQVSAFAQHFGRSPELLDLEEVHAWQVHLIEVQRRSSSTLVVATAALRFLYNVTLNAIGQSTRSPCRRHRASCR
;
A
#
# COMPACT_ATOMS: atom_id res chain seq x y z
N MET A 1 12.68 -12.43 1.54
CA MET A 1 12.00 -11.16 1.91
C MET A 1 12.36 -10.13 0.83
N THR A 2 11.39 -9.54 0.13
CA THR A 2 11.68 -8.61 -0.99
C THR A 2 12.06 -7.21 -0.48
N PRO A 3 12.90 -6.45 -1.21
CA PRO A 3 13.28 -5.09 -0.82
C PRO A 3 12.07 -4.16 -0.73
N LEU A 4 11.10 -4.30 -1.64
CA LEU A 4 9.84 -3.57 -1.61
C LEU A 4 9.04 -3.81 -0.32
N ARG A 5 8.94 -5.07 0.12
CA ARG A 5 8.24 -5.43 1.35
C ARG A 5 8.88 -4.80 2.58
N ARG A 6 10.21 -4.68 2.61
CA ARG A 6 10.93 -4.03 3.71
C ARG A 6 10.62 -2.54 3.75
N ARG A 7 10.73 -1.84 2.61
CA ARG A 7 10.40 -0.41 2.50
C ARG A 7 8.97 -0.12 2.92
N MET A 8 8.02 -0.92 2.44
CA MET A 8 6.60 -0.75 2.80
C MET A 8 6.38 -0.90 4.32
N ILE A 9 7.09 -1.81 5.00
CA ILE A 9 7.04 -1.95 6.46
C ILE A 9 7.64 -0.72 7.16
N GLU A 10 8.78 -0.22 6.68
CA GLU A 10 9.41 0.99 7.21
C GLU A 10 8.50 2.21 7.06
N ASP A 11 7.94 2.42 5.87
CA ASP A 11 6.97 3.49 5.59
C ASP A 11 5.72 3.39 6.49
N MET A 12 5.21 2.16 6.69
CA MET A 12 4.06 1.94 7.57
C MET A 12 4.40 2.22 9.04
N ARG A 13 5.63 1.92 9.49
CA ARG A 13 6.12 2.24 10.84
C ARG A 13 6.30 3.74 11.04
N VAL A 14 6.83 4.46 10.05
CA VAL A 14 6.99 5.93 10.11
C VAL A 14 5.65 6.64 10.33
N ARG A 15 4.55 6.06 9.80
CA ARG A 15 3.18 6.57 9.97
C ARG A 15 2.44 5.98 11.17
N SER A 16 3.10 5.18 12.01
CA SER A 16 2.51 4.54 13.19
C SER A 16 1.26 3.67 12.90
N LEU A 17 1.24 2.96 11.77
CA LEU A 17 0.17 2.02 11.46
C LEU A 17 0.23 0.80 12.40
N ALA A 18 -0.94 0.33 12.84
CA ALA A 18 -1.05 -0.85 13.70
C ALA A 18 -0.47 -2.10 13.04
N ALA A 19 0.13 -2.99 13.83
CA ALA A 19 0.75 -4.23 13.33
C ALA A 19 -0.25 -5.13 12.57
N ASN A 20 -1.52 -5.13 13.00
CA ASN A 20 -2.59 -5.85 12.31
C ASN A 20 -2.84 -5.29 10.90
N THR A 21 -2.86 -3.96 10.76
CA THR A 21 -3.02 -3.28 9.47
C THR A 21 -1.82 -3.54 8.56
N GLN A 22 -0.60 -3.51 9.11
CA GLN A 22 0.62 -3.85 8.37
C GLN A 22 0.53 -5.26 7.78
N ARG A 23 0.15 -6.25 8.59
CA ARG A 23 -0.01 -7.64 8.14
C ARG A 23 -1.08 -7.77 7.06
N ALA A 24 -2.23 -7.10 7.24
CA ALA A 24 -3.31 -7.12 6.27
C ALA A 24 -2.85 -6.55 4.92
N TYR A 25 -2.16 -5.41 4.93
CA TYR A 25 -1.66 -4.77 3.70
C TYR A 25 -0.65 -5.67 2.98
N LEU A 26 0.28 -6.26 3.73
CA LEU A 26 1.27 -7.19 3.18
C LEU A 26 0.64 -8.46 2.58
N GLN A 27 -0.46 -8.94 3.15
CA GLN A 27 -1.22 -10.07 2.59
C GLN A 27 -1.90 -9.68 1.28
N GLN A 28 -2.54 -8.50 1.22
CA GLN A 28 -3.21 -8.02 0.00
C GLN A 28 -2.22 -7.79 -1.15
N VAL A 29 -1.08 -7.14 -0.88
CA VAL A 29 -0.03 -6.93 -1.90
C VAL A 29 0.56 -8.26 -2.37
N SER A 30 0.72 -9.24 -1.47
CA SER A 30 1.21 -10.57 -1.85
C SER A 30 0.19 -11.33 -2.71
N ALA A 31 -1.10 -11.24 -2.39
CA ALA A 31 -2.15 -11.86 -3.18
C ALA A 31 -2.25 -11.23 -4.58
N PHE A 32 -2.15 -9.91 -4.66
CA PHE A 32 -2.09 -9.17 -5.92
C PHE A 32 -0.91 -9.60 -6.79
N ALA A 33 0.30 -9.64 -6.23
CA ALA A 33 1.49 -10.08 -6.97
C ALA A 33 1.40 -11.54 -7.45
N GLN A 34 0.79 -12.42 -6.65
CA GLN A 34 0.57 -13.82 -7.03
C GLN A 34 -0.47 -13.96 -8.15
N HIS A 35 -1.50 -13.11 -8.18
CA HIS A 35 -2.52 -13.15 -9.22
C HIS A 35 -1.97 -12.77 -10.60
N PHE A 36 -1.15 -11.72 -10.69
CA PHE A 36 -0.55 -11.29 -11.95
C PHE A 36 0.78 -11.98 -12.28
N GLY A 37 1.38 -12.69 -11.31
CA GLY A 37 2.70 -13.29 -11.45
C GLY A 37 3.83 -12.28 -11.70
N ARG A 38 3.60 -11.00 -11.38
CA ARG A 38 4.51 -9.88 -11.63
C ARG A 38 4.75 -9.08 -10.37
N SER A 39 5.92 -8.43 -10.30
CA SER A 39 6.23 -7.51 -9.21
C SER A 39 5.22 -6.35 -9.19
N PRO A 40 4.67 -5.99 -8.02
CA PRO A 40 3.74 -4.87 -7.91
C PRO A 40 4.39 -3.50 -8.12
N GLU A 41 5.70 -3.46 -8.36
CA GLU A 41 6.44 -2.29 -8.84
C GLU A 41 6.28 -2.06 -10.35
N LEU A 42 5.87 -3.09 -11.09
CA LEU A 42 5.70 -3.08 -12.55
C LEU A 42 4.23 -3.12 -12.98
N LEU A 43 3.30 -3.20 -12.03
CA LEU A 43 1.86 -3.20 -12.27
C LEU A 43 1.39 -1.74 -12.22
N ASP A 44 0.40 -1.39 -13.04
CA ASP A 44 -0.13 -0.04 -13.12
C ASP A 44 -1.54 0.04 -12.51
N LEU A 45 -2.19 1.20 -12.62
CA LEU A 45 -3.54 1.45 -12.16
C LEU A 45 -4.57 0.55 -12.87
N GLU A 46 -4.30 0.15 -14.11
CA GLU A 46 -5.16 -0.75 -14.88
C GLU A 46 -5.26 -2.13 -14.23
N GLU A 47 -4.13 -2.74 -13.84
CA GLU A 47 -4.15 -4.03 -13.14
C GLU A 47 -4.74 -3.93 -11.73
N VAL A 48 -4.56 -2.79 -11.06
CA VAL A 48 -5.20 -2.50 -9.77
C VAL A 48 -6.72 -2.48 -9.92
N HIS A 49 -7.24 -1.92 -11.02
CA HIS A 49 -8.68 -1.90 -11.30
C HIS A 49 -9.19 -3.31 -11.65
N ALA A 50 -8.48 -4.04 -12.51
CA ALA A 50 -8.80 -5.42 -12.86
C ALA A 50 -8.84 -6.34 -11.63
N TRP A 51 -7.91 -6.15 -10.69
CA TRP A 51 -7.90 -6.89 -9.42
C TRP A 51 -9.10 -6.58 -8.53
N GLN A 52 -9.51 -5.31 -8.44
CA GLN A 52 -10.68 -4.93 -7.66
C GLN A 52 -11.95 -5.56 -8.24
N VAL A 53 -12.10 -5.54 -9.57
CA VAL A 53 -13.21 -6.21 -10.25
C VAL A 53 -13.17 -7.72 -9.99
N HIS A 54 -12.00 -8.35 -10.10
CA HIS A 54 -11.83 -9.77 -9.80
C HIS A 54 -12.21 -10.11 -8.34
N LEU A 55 -11.84 -9.28 -7.36
CA LEU A 55 -12.20 -9.49 -5.96
C LEU A 55 -13.72 -9.37 -5.72
N ILE A 56 -14.41 -8.52 -6.47
CA ILE A 56 -15.87 -8.35 -6.42
C ILE A 56 -16.57 -9.56 -7.07
N GLU A 57 -16.16 -9.91 -8.29
CA GLU A 57 -16.84 -10.94 -9.10
C GLU A 57 -16.52 -12.37 -8.65
N VAL A 58 -15.24 -12.69 -8.44
CA VAL A 58 -14.80 -14.07 -8.20
C VAL A 58 -14.85 -14.42 -6.73
N GLN A 59 -14.51 -13.47 -5.85
CA GLN A 59 -14.26 -13.78 -4.45
C GLN A 59 -15.40 -13.37 -3.51
N ARG A 60 -16.40 -12.61 -4.00
CA ARG A 60 -17.55 -12.07 -3.22
C ARG A 60 -17.12 -11.54 -1.85
N ARG A 61 -15.93 -10.94 -1.80
CA ARG A 61 -15.33 -10.51 -0.53
C ARG A 61 -16.14 -9.36 0.05
N SER A 62 -16.22 -9.32 1.36
CA SER A 62 -16.80 -8.21 2.09
C SER A 62 -16.17 -6.89 1.65
N SER A 63 -16.99 -5.84 1.57
CA SER A 63 -16.58 -4.47 1.24
C SER A 63 -15.39 -3.99 2.09
N SER A 64 -15.28 -4.46 3.34
CA SER A 64 -14.13 -4.22 4.20
C SER A 64 -12.80 -4.76 3.66
N THR A 65 -12.80 -5.93 3.00
CA THR A 65 -11.60 -6.50 2.38
C THR A 65 -11.17 -5.69 1.17
N LEU A 66 -12.13 -5.25 0.35
CA LEU A 66 -11.86 -4.37 -0.80
C LEU A 66 -11.23 -3.06 -0.35
N VAL A 67 -11.79 -2.41 0.67
CA VAL A 67 -11.24 -1.16 1.22
C VAL A 67 -9.81 -1.35 1.70
N VAL A 68 -9.50 -2.47 2.38
CA VAL A 68 -8.14 -2.77 2.84
C VAL A 68 -7.19 -3.04 1.67
N ALA A 69 -7.63 -3.78 0.65
CA ALA A 69 -6.84 -4.06 -0.55
C ALA A 69 -6.53 -2.77 -1.33
N THR A 70 -7.55 -1.96 -1.60
CA THR A 70 -7.40 -0.68 -2.30
C THR A 70 -6.54 0.30 -1.50
N ALA A 71 -6.71 0.35 -0.17
CA ALA A 71 -5.88 1.20 0.69
C ALA A 71 -4.40 0.75 0.70
N ALA A 72 -4.14 -0.56 0.72
CA ALA A 72 -2.78 -1.11 0.65
C ALA A 72 -2.10 -0.77 -0.67
N LEU A 73 -2.80 -0.92 -1.79
CA LEU A 73 -2.28 -0.58 -3.12
C LEU A 73 -2.07 0.92 -3.25
N ARG A 74 -3.05 1.73 -2.81
CA ARG A 74 -2.92 3.20 -2.80
C ARG A 74 -1.70 3.65 -2.01
N PHE A 75 -1.44 3.01 -0.86
CA PHE A 75 -0.26 3.26 -0.05
C PHE A 75 1.03 2.92 -0.80
N LEU A 76 1.10 1.75 -1.42
CA LEU A 76 2.28 1.32 -2.18
C LEU A 76 2.63 2.32 -3.30
N TYR A 77 1.66 2.70 -4.13
CA TYR A 77 1.90 3.62 -5.24
C TYR A 77 2.15 5.07 -4.78
N ASN A 78 1.38 5.59 -3.81
CA ASN A 78 1.53 6.99 -3.38
C ASN A 78 2.69 7.23 -2.41
N VAL A 79 3.11 6.23 -1.65
CA VAL A 79 4.11 6.39 -0.59
C VAL A 79 5.43 5.79 -1.03
N THR A 80 5.41 4.52 -1.44
CA THR A 80 6.65 3.79 -1.72
C THR A 80 7.17 4.07 -3.12
N LEU A 81 6.31 4.19 -4.14
CA LEU A 81 6.73 4.46 -5.53
C LEU A 81 6.86 5.96 -5.84
N ASN A 82 5.92 6.80 -5.40
CA ASN A 82 6.03 8.26 -5.56
C ASN A 82 7.22 8.86 -4.78
N ALA A 83 7.69 8.22 -3.71
CA ALA A 83 8.93 8.62 -3.02
C ALA A 83 10.20 8.38 -3.85
N ILE A 84 10.18 7.43 -4.81
CA ILE A 84 11.32 7.18 -5.70
C ILE A 84 11.48 8.33 -6.71
N GLY A 85 10.38 9.02 -7.06
CA GLY A 85 10.38 10.23 -7.88
C GLY A 85 10.62 11.54 -7.12
N GLN A 86 10.44 11.56 -5.79
CA GLN A 86 10.63 12.74 -4.95
C GLN A 86 11.85 12.60 -4.03
N SER A 87 13.02 12.37 -4.62
CA SER A 87 14.30 12.44 -3.90
C SER A 87 14.65 13.84 -3.36
N THR A 88 13.79 14.86 -3.54
CA THR A 88 14.03 16.20 -2.98
C THR A 88 12.75 16.81 -2.46
N ARG A 89 12.61 16.82 -1.13
CA ARG A 89 11.99 17.85 -0.26
C ARG A 89 11.19 17.20 0.87
N SER A 90 11.93 16.65 1.82
CA SER A 90 11.51 16.76 3.21
C SER A 90 12.17 18.01 3.81
N PRO A 91 11.41 19.06 4.11
CA PRO A 91 11.63 19.75 5.36
C PRO A 91 10.53 19.27 6.30
N CYS A 92 10.95 18.60 7.35
CA CYS A 92 10.16 18.41 8.54
C CYS A 92 9.38 19.70 8.86
N ARG A 93 8.05 19.66 8.84
CA ARG A 93 7.22 20.68 9.50
C ARG A 93 6.18 20.00 10.37
N ARG A 94 6.67 19.34 11.42
CA ARG A 94 5.88 19.03 12.61
C ARG A 94 5.94 20.26 13.52
N HIS A 95 5.16 21.30 13.21
CA HIS A 95 4.80 22.28 14.24
C HIS A 95 3.57 21.76 14.96
N ARG A 96 3.82 21.05 16.07
CA ARG A 96 2.84 20.82 17.13
C ARG A 96 2.53 22.20 17.72
N ALA A 97 1.40 22.79 17.35
CA ALA A 97 0.82 23.88 18.13
C ALA A 97 0.09 23.25 19.33
N SER A 98 0.81 23.08 20.44
CA SER A 98 0.19 23.15 21.76
C SER A 98 -0.07 24.63 22.01
N CYS A 99 -1.29 25.09 21.74
CA CYS A 99 -1.79 26.29 22.39
C CYS A 99 -2.42 25.89 23.73
N ARG A 100 -2.07 26.73 24.69
CA ARG A 100 -2.33 26.69 26.11
C ARG A 100 -3.81 26.80 26.44
#